data_AF-A0A8T8SBQ5-F1
#
_entry.id   AF-A0A8T8SBQ5-F1
#
_cell.length_a   1.000
_cell.length_b   1.000
_cell.length_c   1.000
_cell.angle_alpha   90.00
_cell.angle_beta   90.00
_cell.angle_gamma   90.00
#
_symmetry.space_group_name_H-M   'P 1'
#
loop_
_entity.id
_entity.type
_entity.pdbx_description
1 polymer ?
#
loop_
_entity_poly.entity_id
_entity_poly.type
_entity_poly.pdbx_seq_one_letter_code
_entity_poly.pdbx_strand_id
1 'polypeptide(L)'
;ISANVFFRALVAADVNTVRVQNYGQKIGLPTADPSDPTHDLAETNQWDLGINFAMESIVLVDLVRYLPAKKGRSFPMFFPMGKDFGTVNLKINYNGEDYTVKMYPNIVHLLKNIGQGNYPKQPPKNIEALRRAFTLLETRATLFTKTAPWRFWGLRVEVSVQAESLEEAIKKVSSTPLLTPAEFVEPTDPQLLDYALRFREFTKDQYVFNLNKQIGIANRLPHFMRGTDRARTSPMQQQIIVDLYNAMGWSPGYRKISNWRTDIGWWVEDEEISEDSEDSDVQVDRRSPTPQPLVYDPTPDIRGYSAVQLYELFDKVKSQLHKLPCHNPKCKSKTASYSKDGGKNTFRLKCKHCRKTLAKGSGQERFISLIEAGDIEVDLTSP
;
A
#
# COMPACT_ATOMS: atom_id res chain seq x y z
N ILE A 1 -0.90 37.04 -8.12
CA ILE A 1 0.15 38.08 -8.10
C ILE A 1 0.96 37.90 -9.38
N SER A 2 1.10 38.93 -10.22
CA SER A 2 1.97 38.84 -11.40
C SER A 2 3.44 38.90 -10.97
N ALA A 3 4.35 38.29 -11.74
CA ALA A 3 5.78 38.29 -11.41
C ALA A 3 6.32 39.71 -11.18
N ASN A 4 5.86 40.70 -11.96
CA ASN A 4 6.23 42.10 -11.81
C ASN A 4 5.83 42.70 -10.45
N VAL A 5 4.63 42.39 -9.94
CA VAL A 5 4.18 42.84 -8.61
C VAL A 5 5.01 42.18 -7.51
N PHE A 6 5.38 40.91 -7.68
CA PHE A 6 6.26 40.20 -6.75
C PHE A 6 7.68 40.81 -6.70
N PHE A 7 8.31 41.06 -7.85
CA PHE A 7 9.64 41.70 -7.91
C PHE A 7 9.64 43.11 -7.29
N ARG A 8 8.61 43.93 -7.57
CA ARG A 8 8.49 45.26 -6.95
C ARG A 8 8.38 45.18 -5.43
N ALA A 9 7.68 44.18 -4.90
CA ALA A 9 7.57 43.97 -3.46
C ALA A 9 8.91 43.55 -2.84
N LEU A 10 9.70 42.71 -3.52
CA LEU A 10 11.05 42.33 -3.07
C LEU A 10 11.98 43.55 -3.03
N VAL A 11 11.96 44.37 -4.09
CA VAL A 11 12.76 45.61 -4.15
C VAL A 11 12.33 46.61 -3.07
N ALA A 12 11.02 46.82 -2.88
CA ALA A 12 10.52 47.72 -1.84
C ALA A 12 10.81 47.22 -0.41
N ALA A 13 10.99 45.91 -0.23
CA ALA A 13 11.35 45.28 1.04
C ALA A 13 12.87 45.11 1.23
N ASP A 14 13.69 45.65 0.33
CA ASP A 14 15.15 45.56 0.36
C ASP A 14 15.68 44.11 0.40
N VAL A 15 14.97 43.20 -0.29
CA VAL A 15 15.36 41.79 -0.40
C VAL A 15 16.42 41.65 -1.49
N ASN A 16 17.67 41.49 -1.07
CA ASN A 16 18.83 41.40 -1.96
C ASN A 16 19.12 39.98 -2.45
N THR A 17 18.53 38.96 -1.82
CA THR A 17 18.78 37.54 -2.14
C THR A 17 17.48 36.75 -2.07
N VAL A 18 17.30 35.81 -3.01
CA VAL A 18 16.13 34.91 -3.04
C VAL A 18 16.58 33.48 -3.26
N ARG A 19 16.02 32.54 -2.48
CA ARG A 19 16.17 31.12 -2.76
C ARG A 19 15.13 30.71 -3.80
N VAL A 20 15.57 30.47 -5.02
CA VAL A 20 14.70 29.95 -6.08
C VAL A 20 14.63 28.43 -5.94
N GLN A 21 13.43 27.91 -5.76
CA GLN A 21 13.19 26.47 -5.83
C GLN A 21 12.46 26.17 -7.13
N ASN A 22 13.21 25.71 -8.14
CA ASN A 22 12.64 25.35 -9.43
C ASN A 22 12.41 23.84 -9.49
N TYR A 23 11.14 23.44 -9.66
CA TYR A 23 10.75 22.04 -9.72
C TYR A 23 10.41 21.64 -11.15
N GLY A 24 10.95 20.50 -11.61
CA GLY A 24 10.49 19.87 -12.84
C GLY A 24 10.83 20.66 -14.11
N GLN A 25 11.97 21.36 -14.14
CA GLN A 25 12.54 21.89 -15.37
C GLN A 25 12.91 20.71 -16.27
N LYS A 26 12.16 20.51 -17.37
CA LYS A 26 12.28 19.38 -18.31
C LYS A 26 12.87 19.80 -19.65
N ILE A 27 13.91 20.62 -19.63
CA ILE A 27 14.62 21.07 -20.83
C ILE A 27 16.02 20.42 -20.80
N GLY A 28 16.74 20.38 -21.91
CA GLY A 28 18.19 20.18 -21.88
C GLY A 28 18.83 21.14 -20.88
N LEU A 29 20.09 20.91 -20.50
CA LEU A 29 20.79 21.79 -19.57
C LEU A 29 20.54 23.26 -19.95
N PRO A 30 20.07 24.12 -19.01
CA PRO A 30 19.74 25.49 -19.33
C PRO A 30 20.94 26.16 -20.01
N THR A 31 20.67 27.02 -20.99
CA THR A 31 21.71 27.77 -21.72
C THR A 31 22.48 28.73 -20.82
N ALA A 32 21.94 29.05 -19.64
CA ALA A 32 22.60 29.82 -18.60
C ALA A 32 22.33 29.17 -17.24
N ASP A 33 23.36 29.05 -16.41
CA ASP A 33 23.24 28.56 -15.04
C ASP A 33 22.41 29.56 -14.21
N PRO A 34 21.30 29.14 -13.58
CA PRO A 34 20.48 30.04 -12.77
C PRO A 34 21.08 30.33 -11.38
N SER A 35 22.21 29.71 -11.02
CA SER A 35 22.89 29.94 -9.75
C SER A 35 23.79 31.19 -9.77
N ASP A 36 24.07 31.70 -8.58
CA ASP A 36 25.15 32.66 -8.33
C ASP A 36 26.20 31.96 -7.47
N PRO A 37 27.26 31.38 -8.08
CA PRO A 37 28.30 30.66 -7.36
C PRO A 37 29.10 31.57 -6.41
N THR A 38 29.04 32.89 -6.59
CA THR A 38 29.78 33.85 -5.74
C THR A 38 29.07 34.18 -4.43
N HIS A 39 27.82 33.74 -4.28
CA HIS A 39 27.02 33.98 -3.10
C HIS A 39 27.48 33.11 -1.92
N ASP A 40 27.57 33.67 -0.70
CA ASP A 40 28.06 33.00 0.52
C ASP A 40 27.34 31.69 0.91
N LEU A 41 26.16 31.43 0.33
CA LEU A 41 25.34 30.24 0.56
C LEU A 41 25.23 29.32 -0.67
N ALA A 42 26.05 29.55 -1.71
CA ALA A 42 26.00 28.77 -2.95
C ALA A 42 26.21 27.27 -2.69
N GLU A 43 27.07 26.91 -1.74
CA GLU A 43 27.29 25.52 -1.29
C GLU A 43 26.01 24.79 -0.83
N THR A 44 24.97 25.53 -0.43
CA THR A 44 23.69 24.97 0.02
C THR A 44 22.71 24.68 -1.13
N ASN A 45 23.09 25.03 -2.37
CA ASN A 45 22.34 24.71 -3.57
C ASN A 45 22.22 23.19 -3.71
N GLN A 46 21.04 22.74 -4.16
CA GLN A 46 20.75 21.33 -4.34
C GLN A 46 20.27 21.11 -5.77
N TRP A 47 20.94 20.20 -6.47
CA TRP A 47 20.70 19.91 -7.87
C TRP A 47 20.18 18.48 -8.02
N ASP A 48 19.07 18.31 -8.73
CA ASP A 48 18.52 17.01 -9.12
C ASP A 48 18.83 16.75 -10.60
N LEU A 49 19.83 15.90 -10.89
CA LEU A 49 20.18 15.48 -12.25
C LEU A 49 19.52 14.14 -12.55
N GLY A 50 18.87 13.99 -13.70
CA GLY A 50 18.16 12.75 -13.98
C GLY A 50 18.09 12.34 -15.44
N ILE A 51 18.13 11.03 -15.67
CA ILE A 51 18.10 10.37 -16.96
C ILE A 51 16.85 9.48 -17.05
N ASN A 52 16.19 9.51 -18.21
CA ASN A 52 15.12 8.58 -18.53
C ASN A 52 15.68 7.46 -19.40
N PHE A 53 15.49 6.23 -18.98
CA PHE A 53 15.79 5.03 -19.74
C PHE A 53 14.51 4.58 -20.45
N ALA A 54 14.53 4.65 -21.78
CA ALA A 54 13.43 4.21 -22.62
C ALA A 54 13.39 2.68 -22.65
N MET A 55 12.26 2.09 -22.29
CA MET A 55 12.01 0.65 -22.28
C MET A 55 10.54 0.43 -22.62
N GLU A 56 10.17 -0.60 -23.37
CA GLU A 56 8.76 -0.87 -23.75
C GLU A 56 7.93 -1.52 -22.64
N SER A 57 8.34 -1.30 -21.38
CA SER A 57 7.72 -1.86 -20.18
C SER A 57 7.74 -0.84 -19.03
N ILE A 58 6.90 -1.09 -18.02
CA ILE A 58 6.92 -0.38 -16.75
C ILE A 58 7.92 -1.09 -15.85
N VAL A 59 8.96 -0.39 -15.40
CA VAL A 59 9.99 -0.97 -14.55
C VAL A 59 9.80 -0.57 -13.09
N LEU A 60 9.49 -1.54 -12.25
CA LEU A 60 9.48 -1.37 -10.81
C LEU A 60 10.81 -1.83 -10.21
N VAL A 61 11.23 -1.17 -9.14
CA VAL A 61 12.52 -1.39 -8.47
C VAL A 61 12.29 -1.76 -7.02
N ASP A 62 13.14 -2.64 -6.49
CA ASP A 62 13.21 -2.94 -5.06
C ASP A 62 14.66 -3.19 -4.62
N LEU A 63 14.89 -3.11 -3.32
CA LEU A 63 16.14 -3.49 -2.69
C LEU A 63 16.27 -5.01 -2.61
N VAL A 64 17.45 -5.55 -2.90
CA VAL A 64 17.75 -6.97 -2.67
C VAL A 64 17.81 -7.26 -1.16
N ARG A 65 18.31 -6.30 -0.37
CA ARG A 65 18.46 -6.41 1.08
C ARG A 65 17.80 -5.23 1.78
N TYR A 66 17.27 -5.48 2.97
CA TYR A 66 16.75 -4.39 3.78
C TYR A 66 17.85 -3.37 4.10
N LEU A 67 17.57 -2.09 3.84
CA LEU A 67 18.40 -0.98 4.27
C LEU A 67 17.76 -0.26 5.47
N PRO A 68 18.56 0.22 6.43
CA PRO A 68 18.09 1.17 7.43
C PRO A 68 17.47 2.39 6.75
N ALA A 69 16.38 2.94 7.31
CA ALA A 69 15.67 4.09 6.72
C ALA A 69 16.55 5.32 6.44
N LYS A 70 17.68 5.46 7.16
CA LYS A 70 18.68 6.52 6.93
C LYS A 70 19.53 6.31 5.67
N LYS A 71 19.67 5.08 5.18
CA LYS A 71 20.42 4.70 3.97
C LYS A 71 19.51 4.53 2.76
N GLY A 72 18.28 4.09 2.95
CA GLY A 72 17.36 3.95 1.82
C GLY A 72 15.99 3.42 2.19
N ARG A 73 15.06 3.53 1.25
CA ARG A 73 13.68 3.06 1.38
C ARG A 73 13.08 2.70 0.02
N SER A 74 12.36 1.57 -0.01
CA SER A 74 11.46 1.21 -1.11
C SER A 74 10.04 1.72 -0.86
N PHE A 75 9.35 2.09 -1.93
CA PHE A 75 7.93 2.44 -1.95
C PHE A 75 7.23 1.51 -2.93
N PRO A 76 6.66 0.39 -2.44
CA PRO A 76 5.94 -0.57 -3.27
C PRO A 76 4.83 0.09 -4.10
N MET A 77 4.55 -0.47 -5.27
CA MET A 77 3.50 -0.06 -6.19
C MET A 77 2.78 -1.27 -6.77
N PHE A 78 1.62 -1.05 -7.38
CA PHE A 78 0.85 -2.06 -8.11
C PHE A 78 0.39 -3.22 -7.22
N PHE A 79 -0.01 -2.93 -5.99
CA PHE A 79 -0.59 -3.93 -5.10
C PHE A 79 -1.74 -4.72 -5.78
N PRO A 80 -1.84 -6.05 -5.54
CA PRO A 80 -0.85 -6.94 -4.94
C PRO A 80 0.24 -7.41 -5.94
N MET A 81 0.01 -7.23 -7.25
CA MET A 81 0.85 -7.71 -8.34
C MET A 81 2.33 -7.33 -8.24
N GLY A 82 2.63 -6.12 -7.76
CA GLY A 82 3.99 -5.59 -7.65
C GLY A 82 4.90 -6.34 -6.67
N LYS A 83 4.34 -7.07 -5.70
CA LYS A 83 5.10 -7.90 -4.74
C LYS A 83 6.27 -7.16 -4.07
N ASP A 84 5.98 -5.99 -3.48
CA ASP A 84 6.94 -5.07 -2.84
C ASP A 84 7.80 -4.21 -3.78
N PHE A 85 7.86 -4.51 -5.08
CA PHE A 85 8.52 -3.64 -6.06
C PHE A 85 7.75 -2.34 -6.26
N GLY A 86 8.47 -1.25 -6.51
CA GLY A 86 7.89 0.04 -6.85
C GLY A 86 8.96 1.07 -7.19
N THR A 87 9.22 2.00 -6.27
CA THR A 87 10.30 2.99 -6.38
C THR A 87 11.29 2.86 -5.24
N VAL A 88 12.49 3.38 -5.42
CA VAL A 88 13.50 3.47 -4.34
C VAL A 88 14.01 4.90 -4.19
N ASN A 89 14.40 5.22 -2.96
CA ASN A 89 15.14 6.43 -2.59
C ASN A 89 16.30 6.01 -1.69
N LEU A 90 17.52 6.25 -2.14
CA LEU A 90 18.77 5.81 -1.53
C LEU A 90 19.59 7.05 -1.15
N LYS A 91 20.29 6.97 -0.03
CA LYS A 91 21.28 7.95 0.41
C LYS A 91 22.63 7.26 0.43
N ILE A 92 23.53 7.70 -0.45
CA ILE A 92 24.80 7.04 -0.72
C ILE A 92 25.90 8.05 -0.48
N ASN A 93 26.84 7.73 0.42
CA ASN A 93 28.10 8.45 0.48
C ASN A 93 29.06 7.78 -0.51
N TYR A 94 29.55 8.53 -1.49
CA TYR A 94 30.41 8.03 -2.54
C TYR A 94 31.63 8.95 -2.67
N ASN A 95 32.82 8.41 -2.42
CA ASN A 95 34.09 9.16 -2.38
C ASN A 95 34.07 10.37 -1.42
N GLY A 96 33.38 10.24 -0.29
CA GLY A 96 33.29 11.28 0.74
C GLY A 96 32.15 12.28 0.56
N GLU A 97 31.41 12.21 -0.55
CA GLU A 97 30.31 13.12 -0.87
C GLU A 97 28.95 12.43 -0.74
N ASP A 98 27.94 13.14 -0.26
CA ASP A 98 26.59 12.61 -0.04
C ASP A 98 25.68 12.83 -1.26
N TYR A 99 25.14 11.73 -1.79
CA TYR A 99 24.20 11.71 -2.90
C TYR A 99 22.86 11.12 -2.48
N THR A 100 21.77 11.61 -3.08
CA THR A 100 20.45 10.95 -2.99
C THR A 100 20.06 10.39 -4.35
N VAL A 101 19.93 9.07 -4.47
CA VAL A 101 19.53 8.40 -5.71
C VAL A 101 18.07 7.99 -5.63
N LYS A 102 17.25 8.39 -6.59
CA LYS A 102 15.84 7.97 -6.73
C LYS A 102 15.68 7.21 -8.03
N MET A 103 15.05 6.05 -7.97
CA MET A 103 14.67 5.28 -9.17
C MET A 103 13.18 5.00 -9.15
N TYR A 104 12.49 5.34 -10.25
CA TYR A 104 11.04 5.18 -10.34
C TYR A 104 10.55 5.04 -11.78
N PRO A 105 9.46 4.29 -12.01
CA PRO A 105 8.87 4.17 -13.34
C PRO A 105 8.28 5.50 -13.82
N ASN A 106 8.30 5.71 -15.14
CA ASN A 106 7.79 6.95 -15.74
C ASN A 106 6.28 7.19 -15.51
N ILE A 107 5.50 6.14 -15.19
CA ILE A 107 4.10 6.27 -14.75
C ILE A 107 3.94 7.26 -13.56
N VAL A 108 4.96 7.44 -12.71
CA VAL A 108 4.90 8.43 -11.61
C VAL A 108 4.69 9.85 -12.16
N HIS A 109 5.26 10.19 -13.32
CA HIS A 109 5.00 11.47 -13.97
C HIS A 109 3.60 11.55 -14.54
N LEU A 110 3.09 10.46 -15.12
CA LEU A 110 1.71 10.38 -15.59
C LEU A 110 0.72 10.60 -14.43
N LEU A 111 0.95 9.94 -13.29
CA LEU A 111 0.18 10.12 -12.06
C LEU A 111 0.23 11.57 -11.57
N LYS A 112 1.40 12.20 -11.53
CA LYS A 112 1.54 13.61 -11.14
C LYS A 112 0.78 14.55 -12.07
N ASN A 113 0.90 14.36 -13.39
CA ASN A 113 0.26 15.20 -14.40
C ASN A 113 -1.27 15.10 -14.35
N ILE A 114 -1.79 13.88 -14.20
CA ILE A 114 -3.23 13.61 -14.17
C ILE A 114 -3.83 13.93 -12.80
N GLY A 115 -3.06 13.74 -11.74
CA GLY A 115 -3.51 13.91 -10.36
C GLY A 115 -3.59 15.36 -9.90
N GLN A 116 -2.74 16.27 -10.41
CA GLN A 116 -2.63 17.69 -9.99
C GLN A 116 -2.75 17.91 -8.46
N GLY A 117 -2.23 16.99 -7.63
CA GLY A 117 -2.28 17.08 -6.16
C GLY A 117 -3.56 16.59 -5.48
N ASN A 118 -4.53 16.05 -6.23
CA ASN A 118 -5.82 15.60 -5.69
C ASN A 118 -5.81 14.16 -5.15
N TYR A 119 -4.68 13.47 -5.16
CA TYR A 119 -4.62 12.14 -4.55
C TYR A 119 -4.51 12.23 -3.02
N PRO A 120 -5.32 11.45 -2.28
CA PRO A 120 -5.27 11.46 -0.83
C PRO A 120 -3.88 11.05 -0.33
N LYS A 121 -3.28 11.93 0.49
CA LYS A 121 -2.05 11.60 1.24
C LYS A 121 -2.34 10.75 2.48
N GLN A 122 -3.56 10.84 2.99
CA GLN A 122 -4.05 10.14 4.16
C GLN A 122 -5.35 9.42 3.82
N PRO A 123 -5.65 8.28 4.46
CA PRO A 123 -6.91 7.59 4.26
C PRO A 123 -8.09 8.51 4.60
N PRO A 124 -9.19 8.45 3.83
CA PRO A 124 -10.44 9.11 4.17
C PRO A 124 -10.88 8.78 5.60
N LYS A 125 -11.40 9.78 6.31
CA LYS A 125 -11.84 9.62 7.72
C LYS A 125 -13.35 9.37 7.85
N ASN A 126 -14.12 9.64 6.79
CA ASN A 126 -15.56 9.42 6.74
C ASN A 126 -15.98 8.77 5.41
N ILE A 127 -17.20 8.20 5.39
CA ILE A 127 -17.70 7.43 4.25
C ILE A 127 -17.87 8.30 2.99
N GLU A 128 -18.26 9.57 3.14
CA GLU A 128 -18.36 10.49 2.00
C GLU A 128 -17.02 10.67 1.29
N ALA A 129 -15.96 10.97 2.04
CA ALA A 129 -14.62 11.12 1.50
C ALA A 129 -14.07 9.80 0.93
N LEU A 130 -14.48 8.65 1.49
CA LEU A 130 -14.15 7.33 0.95
C LEU A 130 -14.77 7.12 -0.44
N ARG A 131 -16.08 7.39 -0.58
CA ARG A 131 -16.79 7.30 -1.86
C ARG A 131 -16.16 8.21 -2.90
N ARG A 132 -15.89 9.49 -2.56
CA ARG A 132 -15.22 10.43 -3.47
C ARG A 132 -13.83 9.94 -3.90
N ALA A 133 -13.03 9.41 -2.96
CA ALA A 133 -11.71 8.88 -3.27
C ALA A 133 -11.78 7.67 -4.20
N PHE A 134 -12.78 6.81 -4.05
CA PHE A 134 -12.97 5.64 -4.90
C PHE A 134 -13.53 6.00 -6.28
N THR A 135 -14.52 6.90 -6.38
CA THR A 135 -14.99 7.42 -7.68
C THR A 135 -13.85 8.08 -8.46
N LEU A 136 -12.98 8.83 -7.79
CA LEU A 136 -11.77 9.37 -8.41
C LEU A 136 -10.87 8.25 -8.95
N LEU A 137 -10.64 7.20 -8.15
CA LEU A 137 -9.84 6.04 -8.55
C LEU A 137 -10.41 5.36 -9.81
N GLU A 138 -11.72 5.08 -9.86
CA GLU A 138 -12.39 4.46 -11.02
C GLU A 138 -12.27 5.33 -12.29
N THR A 139 -12.44 6.65 -12.11
CA THR A 139 -12.24 7.62 -13.19
C THR A 139 -10.81 7.57 -13.72
N ARG A 140 -9.81 7.41 -12.84
CA ARG A 140 -8.40 7.27 -13.24
C ARG A 140 -8.10 5.94 -13.89
N ALA A 141 -8.65 4.83 -13.41
CA ALA A 141 -8.50 3.52 -14.03
C ALA A 141 -9.02 3.51 -15.47
N THR A 142 -10.18 4.15 -15.71
CA THR A 142 -10.74 4.34 -17.05
C THR A 142 -9.81 5.17 -17.94
N LEU A 143 -9.24 6.26 -17.41
CA LEU A 143 -8.28 7.08 -18.15
C LEU A 143 -6.99 6.31 -18.49
N PHE A 144 -6.45 5.52 -17.56
CA PHE A 144 -5.25 4.73 -17.80
C PHE A 144 -5.47 3.63 -18.84
N THR A 145 -6.64 3.01 -18.85
CA THR A 145 -7.05 2.06 -19.89
C THR A 145 -6.93 2.71 -21.28
N LYS A 146 -7.40 3.95 -21.44
CA LYS A 146 -7.38 4.71 -22.70
C LYS A 146 -6.04 5.38 -23.03
N THR A 147 -5.13 5.49 -22.07
CA THR A 147 -3.85 6.20 -22.25
C THR A 147 -2.88 5.36 -23.09
N ALA A 148 -2.17 5.98 -24.04
CA ALA A 148 -1.21 5.27 -24.89
C ALA A 148 -0.09 4.58 -24.07
N PRO A 149 0.33 3.33 -24.40
CA PRO A 149 1.32 2.55 -23.65
C PRO A 149 2.64 3.29 -23.38
N TRP A 150 3.16 4.01 -24.36
CA TRP A 150 4.43 4.74 -24.26
C TRP A 150 4.50 5.77 -23.13
N ARG A 151 3.35 6.20 -22.58
CA ARG A 151 3.31 7.11 -21.42
C ARG A 151 3.62 6.43 -20.08
N PHE A 152 3.58 5.11 -20.03
CA PHE A 152 3.86 4.30 -18.83
C PHE A 152 5.30 3.79 -18.80
N TRP A 153 5.88 3.65 -19.98
CA TRP A 153 7.14 3.00 -20.30
C TRP A 153 8.38 3.70 -19.74
N GLY A 154 9.35 2.88 -19.35
CA GLY A 154 10.69 3.30 -18.95
C GLY A 154 10.87 3.55 -17.45
N LEU A 155 12.12 3.85 -17.13
CA LEU A 155 12.63 4.08 -15.78
C LEU A 155 13.30 5.45 -15.74
N ARG A 156 13.09 6.20 -14.67
CA ARG A 156 13.85 7.42 -14.40
C ARG A 156 14.79 7.19 -13.22
N VAL A 157 16.03 7.61 -13.39
CA VAL A 157 17.03 7.72 -12.31
C VAL A 157 17.31 9.19 -12.09
N GLU A 158 17.24 9.63 -10.84
CA GLU A 158 17.62 10.98 -10.42
C GLU A 158 18.68 10.89 -9.32
N VAL A 159 19.72 11.71 -9.43
CA VAL A 159 20.75 11.89 -8.42
C VAL A 159 20.70 13.33 -7.93
N SER A 160 20.45 13.49 -6.64
CA SER A 160 20.54 14.78 -5.95
C SER A 160 21.93 14.96 -5.36
N VAL A 161 22.55 16.13 -5.56
CA VAL A 161 23.86 16.50 -4.99
C VAL A 161 23.86 17.97 -4.56
N GLN A 162 24.71 18.31 -3.58
CA GLN A 162 25.03 19.71 -3.25
C GLN A 162 26.22 20.20 -4.06
N ALA A 163 26.07 21.36 -4.69
CA ALA A 163 27.08 21.99 -5.54
C ALA A 163 26.72 23.46 -5.74
N GLU A 164 27.72 24.33 -5.81
CA GLU A 164 27.54 25.77 -5.96
C GLU A 164 26.88 26.14 -7.29
N SER A 165 27.21 25.38 -8.34
CA SER A 165 26.76 25.59 -9.71
C SER A 165 26.21 24.31 -10.36
N LEU A 166 25.48 24.47 -11.46
CA LEU A 166 25.02 23.36 -12.29
C LEU A 166 26.21 22.61 -12.92
N GLU A 167 27.24 23.34 -13.36
CA GLU A 167 28.44 22.74 -13.95
C GLU A 167 29.15 21.82 -12.95
N GLU A 168 29.32 22.28 -11.71
CA GLU A 168 29.89 21.47 -10.64
C GLU A 168 29.01 20.25 -10.32
N ALA A 169 27.68 20.42 -10.25
CA ALA A 169 26.76 19.31 -10.03
C ALA A 169 26.90 18.23 -11.13
N ILE A 170 26.98 18.64 -12.40
CA ILE A 170 27.18 17.74 -13.54
C ILE A 170 28.51 17.01 -13.38
N LYS A 171 29.60 17.73 -13.09
CA LYS A 171 30.91 17.14 -12.90
C LYS A 171 30.91 16.11 -11.76
N LYS A 172 30.33 16.44 -10.61
CA LYS A 172 30.20 15.52 -9.46
C LYS A 172 29.45 14.25 -9.88
N VAL A 173 28.22 14.38 -10.37
CA VAL A 173 27.40 13.21 -10.70
C VAL A 173 27.98 12.38 -11.86
N SER A 174 28.48 13.01 -12.92
CA SER A 174 29.06 12.32 -14.10
C SER A 174 30.35 11.55 -13.79
N SER A 175 31.03 11.89 -12.70
CA SER A 175 32.20 11.14 -12.21
C SER A 175 31.84 9.91 -11.36
N THR A 176 30.55 9.61 -11.19
CA THR A 176 30.06 8.48 -10.41
C THR A 176 29.23 7.51 -11.26
N PRO A 177 29.11 6.23 -10.86
CA PRO A 177 28.19 5.27 -11.49
C PRO A 177 26.70 5.49 -11.15
N LEU A 178 26.35 6.49 -10.33
CA LEU A 178 25.03 6.57 -9.66
C LEU A 178 23.84 6.81 -10.59
N LEU A 179 24.06 7.30 -11.81
CA LEU A 179 23.03 7.46 -12.83
C LEU A 179 22.81 6.19 -13.69
N THR A 180 23.58 5.12 -13.47
CA THR A 180 23.56 3.90 -14.29
C THR A 180 22.86 2.76 -13.55
N PRO A 181 21.61 2.38 -13.90
CA PRO A 181 20.88 1.31 -13.21
C PRO A 181 21.62 -0.03 -13.14
N ALA A 182 22.38 -0.37 -14.18
CA ALA A 182 23.10 -1.64 -14.27
C ALA A 182 24.11 -1.83 -13.12
N GLU A 183 24.71 -0.73 -12.64
CA GLU A 183 25.69 -0.72 -11.54
C GLU A 183 25.07 -1.14 -10.19
N PHE A 184 23.73 -1.16 -10.11
CA PHE A 184 23.01 -1.58 -8.92
C PHE A 184 22.51 -3.03 -8.99
N VAL A 185 22.50 -3.69 -10.15
CA VAL A 185 21.98 -5.07 -10.28
C VAL A 185 22.89 -6.06 -9.56
N GLU A 186 24.17 -6.03 -9.92
CA GLU A 186 25.25 -6.82 -9.33
C GLU A 186 26.44 -5.90 -9.07
N PRO A 187 26.36 -5.05 -8.03
CA PRO A 187 27.38 -4.04 -7.79
C PRO A 187 28.74 -4.70 -7.55
N THR A 188 29.75 -4.28 -8.30
CA THR A 188 31.16 -4.65 -8.08
C THR A 188 31.92 -3.60 -7.29
N ASP A 189 31.43 -2.36 -7.27
CA ASP A 189 32.00 -1.28 -6.48
C ASP A 189 31.73 -1.51 -4.97
N PRO A 190 32.78 -1.56 -4.12
CA PRO A 190 32.65 -1.72 -2.68
C PRO A 190 31.68 -0.73 -2.01
N GLN A 191 31.55 0.49 -2.53
CA GLN A 191 30.67 1.53 -1.99
C GLN A 191 29.19 1.30 -2.33
N LEU A 192 28.91 0.45 -3.33
CA LEU A 192 27.55 0.14 -3.80
C LEU A 192 27.03 -1.23 -3.37
N LEU A 193 27.86 -2.10 -2.79
CA LEU A 193 27.50 -3.48 -2.41
C LEU A 193 26.22 -3.58 -1.57
N ASP A 194 26.05 -2.66 -0.61
CA ASP A 194 24.87 -2.60 0.27
C ASP A 194 23.59 -2.20 -0.48
N TYR A 195 23.72 -1.54 -1.64
CA TYR A 195 22.64 -0.91 -2.38
C TYR A 195 22.15 -1.75 -3.57
N ALA A 196 22.47 -3.04 -3.62
CA ALA A 196 22.02 -3.93 -4.68
C ALA A 196 20.48 -3.87 -4.86
N LEU A 197 20.07 -3.71 -6.11
CA LEU A 197 18.69 -3.55 -6.57
C LEU A 197 18.27 -4.71 -7.46
N ARG A 198 16.97 -4.96 -7.45
CA ARG A 198 16.30 -5.87 -8.37
C ARG A 198 15.20 -5.14 -9.10
N PHE A 199 15.01 -5.51 -10.35
CA PHE A 199 14.08 -4.87 -11.27
C PHE A 199 13.00 -5.86 -11.69
N ARG A 200 11.79 -5.36 -11.92
CA ARG A 200 10.68 -6.17 -12.41
C ARG A 200 9.87 -5.37 -13.41
N GLU A 201 9.65 -5.99 -14.56
CA GLU A 201 8.95 -5.38 -15.69
C GLU A 201 7.48 -5.79 -15.73
N PHE A 202 6.64 -4.85 -16.17
CA PHE A 202 5.22 -5.05 -16.39
C PHE A 202 4.78 -4.41 -17.70
N THR A 203 3.88 -5.05 -18.43
CA THR A 203 3.20 -4.39 -19.55
C THR A 203 2.11 -3.45 -19.03
N LYS A 204 1.69 -2.49 -19.86
CA LYS A 204 0.51 -1.65 -19.54
C LYS A 204 -0.72 -2.53 -19.27
N ASP A 205 -0.92 -3.58 -20.06
CA ASP A 205 -2.11 -4.43 -19.96
C ASP A 205 -2.13 -5.20 -18.64
N GLN A 206 -1.00 -5.75 -18.19
CA GLN A 206 -0.88 -6.37 -16.87
C GLN A 206 -1.23 -5.38 -15.75
N TYR A 207 -0.69 -4.15 -15.83
CA TYR A 207 -0.99 -3.09 -14.88
C TYR A 207 -2.48 -2.72 -14.84
N VAL A 208 -3.09 -2.45 -16.00
CA VAL A 208 -4.50 -2.06 -16.11
C VAL A 208 -5.42 -3.20 -15.67
N PHE A 209 -5.11 -4.43 -16.06
CA PHE A 209 -5.83 -5.63 -15.62
C PHE A 209 -5.80 -5.74 -14.09
N ASN A 210 -4.63 -5.63 -13.47
CA ASN A 210 -4.51 -5.65 -12.01
C ASN A 210 -5.37 -4.56 -11.36
N LEU A 211 -5.25 -3.31 -11.81
CA LEU A 211 -6.02 -2.19 -11.24
C LEU A 211 -7.53 -2.42 -11.34
N ASN A 212 -8.03 -2.81 -12.51
CA ASN A 212 -9.45 -3.07 -12.73
C ASN A 212 -9.94 -4.28 -11.94
N LYS A 213 -9.14 -5.35 -11.83
CA LYS A 213 -9.44 -6.52 -10.99
C LYS A 213 -9.63 -6.10 -9.53
N GLN A 214 -8.69 -5.33 -8.97
CA GLN A 214 -8.77 -4.88 -7.58
C GLN A 214 -9.96 -3.96 -7.30
N ILE A 215 -10.30 -3.08 -8.24
CA ILE A 215 -11.53 -2.26 -8.17
C ILE A 215 -12.77 -3.16 -8.18
N GLY A 216 -12.82 -4.16 -9.06
CA GLY A 216 -13.91 -5.12 -9.16
C GLY A 216 -14.13 -5.90 -7.87
N ILE A 217 -13.06 -6.41 -7.25
CA ILE A 217 -13.12 -7.09 -5.96
C ILE A 217 -13.65 -6.15 -4.87
N ALA A 218 -13.10 -4.92 -4.78
CA ALA A 218 -13.52 -3.95 -3.78
C ALA A 218 -15.02 -3.58 -3.90
N ASN A 219 -15.56 -3.49 -5.13
CA ASN A 219 -16.97 -3.23 -5.37
C ASN A 219 -17.90 -4.37 -4.90
N ARG A 220 -17.40 -5.60 -4.86
CA ARG A 220 -18.17 -6.76 -4.36
C ARG A 220 -18.14 -6.88 -2.83
N LEU A 221 -17.29 -6.12 -2.13
CA LEU A 221 -17.19 -6.19 -0.68
C LEU A 221 -18.40 -5.53 0.00
N PRO A 222 -19.23 -6.29 0.75
CA PRO A 222 -20.52 -5.81 1.29
C PRO A 222 -20.39 -4.66 2.29
N HIS A 223 -19.20 -4.44 2.86
CA HIS A 223 -18.96 -3.43 3.89
C HIS A 223 -18.04 -2.29 3.45
N PHE A 224 -17.50 -2.31 2.23
CA PHE A 224 -16.52 -1.31 1.83
C PHE A 224 -17.12 0.11 1.78
N MET A 225 -18.31 0.27 1.19
CA MET A 225 -18.97 1.58 1.02
C MET A 225 -20.18 1.82 1.93
N ARG A 226 -20.41 0.95 2.91
CA ARG A 226 -21.60 1.02 3.79
C ARG A 226 -21.45 2.09 4.87
N GLY A 227 -22.54 2.82 5.13
CA GLY A 227 -22.64 3.83 6.19
C GLY A 227 -23.21 5.17 5.70
N THR A 228 -23.58 6.04 6.64
CA THR A 228 -23.98 7.42 6.33
C THR A 228 -22.74 8.27 6.03
N ASP A 229 -22.90 9.35 5.28
CA ASP A 229 -21.78 10.19 4.78
C ASP A 229 -20.82 10.65 5.89
N ARG A 230 -21.37 11.05 7.04
CA ARG A 230 -20.59 11.52 8.20
C ARG A 230 -20.04 10.41 9.08
N ALA A 231 -20.44 9.15 8.85
CA ALA A 231 -19.93 8.03 9.62
C ALA A 231 -18.42 7.88 9.42
N ARG A 232 -17.72 7.50 10.49
CA ARG A 232 -16.27 7.30 10.46
C ARG A 232 -15.94 6.03 9.67
N THR A 233 -14.93 6.11 8.81
CA THR A 233 -14.41 4.92 8.11
C THR A 233 -13.75 3.95 9.10
N SER A 234 -14.00 2.66 8.91
CA SER A 234 -13.30 1.59 9.64
C SER A 234 -11.83 1.48 9.20
N PRO A 235 -10.96 0.86 10.01
CA PRO A 235 -9.58 0.56 9.61
C PRO A 235 -9.51 -0.27 8.33
N MET A 236 -10.44 -1.20 8.13
CA MET A 236 -10.51 -2.04 6.94
C MET A 236 -10.80 -1.20 5.69
N GLN A 237 -11.80 -0.31 5.75
CA GLN A 237 -12.13 0.60 4.65
C GLN A 237 -10.94 1.52 4.30
N GLN A 238 -10.23 2.00 5.32
CA GLN A 238 -9.01 2.79 5.13
C GLN A 238 -7.87 1.97 4.50
N GLN A 239 -7.72 0.70 4.86
CA GLN A 239 -6.69 -0.16 4.28
C GLN A 239 -7.00 -0.50 2.82
N ILE A 240 -8.24 -0.88 2.49
CA ILE A 240 -8.67 -1.17 1.11
C ILE A 240 -8.37 0.01 0.19
N ILE A 241 -8.75 1.24 0.59
CA ILE A 241 -8.48 2.40 -0.27
C ILE A 241 -6.99 2.74 -0.37
N VAL A 242 -6.19 2.50 0.68
CA VAL A 242 -4.72 2.64 0.61
C VAL A 242 -4.15 1.65 -0.41
N ASP A 243 -4.57 0.39 -0.33
CA ASP A 243 -4.12 -0.68 -1.21
C ASP A 243 -4.56 -0.44 -2.67
N LEU A 244 -5.78 0.05 -2.89
CA LEU A 244 -6.29 0.42 -4.22
C LEU A 244 -5.53 1.58 -4.85
N TYR A 245 -5.24 2.63 -4.07
CA TYR A 245 -4.39 3.72 -4.56
C TYR A 245 -2.96 3.24 -4.83
N ASN A 246 -2.47 2.27 -4.06
CA ASN A 246 -1.20 1.62 -4.37
C ASN A 246 -1.26 0.78 -5.65
N ALA A 247 -2.34 0.04 -5.89
CA ALA A 247 -2.61 -0.70 -7.11
C ALA A 247 -2.56 0.23 -8.34
N MET A 248 -3.08 1.45 -8.20
CA MET A 248 -2.99 2.51 -9.21
C MET A 248 -1.55 3.02 -9.43
N GLY A 249 -0.66 2.84 -8.45
CA GLY A 249 0.73 3.31 -8.45
C GLY A 249 1.00 4.49 -7.50
N TRP A 250 0.02 4.94 -6.73
CA TRP A 250 0.20 6.03 -5.76
C TRP A 250 0.70 5.51 -4.41
N SER A 251 1.95 5.81 -4.08
CA SER A 251 2.62 5.35 -2.84
C SER A 251 3.30 6.52 -2.11
N PRO A 252 2.56 7.31 -1.31
CA PRO A 252 3.11 8.51 -0.67
C PRO A 252 3.95 8.21 0.59
N GLY A 253 4.12 6.94 0.97
CA GLY A 253 4.99 6.53 2.07
C GLY A 253 4.47 6.76 3.49
N TYR A 254 3.23 7.25 3.67
CA TYR A 254 2.64 7.53 4.99
C TYR A 254 1.94 6.32 5.64
N ARG A 255 1.44 5.37 4.83
CA ARG A 255 0.76 4.16 5.32
C ARG A 255 1.38 2.94 4.67
N LYS A 256 1.43 1.86 5.44
CA LYS A 256 1.87 0.55 4.96
C LYS A 256 0.72 -0.08 4.18
N ILE A 257 1.02 -0.56 2.99
CA ILE A 257 0.10 -1.42 2.24
C ILE A 257 -0.07 -2.75 2.97
N SER A 258 -1.14 -3.46 2.64
CA SER A 258 -1.32 -4.82 3.12
C SER A 258 -0.18 -5.73 2.69
N ASN A 259 0.05 -6.80 3.46
CA ASN A 259 1.02 -7.82 3.07
C ASN A 259 0.42 -8.67 1.95
N TRP A 260 0.95 -8.56 0.73
CA TRP A 260 0.45 -9.29 -0.43
C TRP A 260 0.56 -10.82 -0.29
N ARG A 261 1.40 -11.31 0.64
CA ARG A 261 1.58 -12.75 0.94
C ARG A 261 0.51 -13.32 1.86
N THR A 262 -0.46 -12.52 2.28
CA THR A 262 -1.55 -13.02 3.12
C THR A 262 -2.57 -13.76 2.26
N ASP A 263 -2.81 -15.04 2.58
CA ASP A 263 -3.70 -15.92 1.81
C ASP A 263 -5.19 -15.56 1.97
N ILE A 264 -5.54 -14.76 2.98
CA ILE A 264 -6.91 -14.32 3.30
C ILE A 264 -7.08 -12.79 3.15
N GLY A 265 -6.39 -12.20 2.17
CA GLY A 265 -6.48 -10.77 1.90
C GLY A 265 -7.82 -10.36 1.27
N TRP A 266 -8.23 -9.10 1.44
CA TRP A 266 -9.46 -8.59 0.80
C TRP A 266 -9.42 -8.61 -0.73
N TRP A 267 -8.21 -8.71 -1.30
CA TRP A 267 -7.89 -8.75 -2.73
C TRP A 267 -7.85 -10.17 -3.30
N VAL A 268 -8.11 -11.20 -2.49
CA VAL A 268 -8.25 -12.59 -2.92
C VAL A 268 -9.70 -12.79 -3.35
N GLU A 269 -9.90 -13.40 -4.52
CA GLU A 269 -11.23 -13.84 -4.94
C GLU A 269 -11.49 -15.19 -4.26
N ASP A 270 -12.64 -15.33 -3.60
CA ASP A 270 -13.09 -16.66 -3.17
C ASP A 270 -13.27 -17.50 -4.44
N GLU A 271 -12.49 -18.57 -4.58
CA GLU A 271 -12.57 -19.52 -5.72
C GLU A 271 -13.81 -20.42 -5.64
N GLU A 272 -14.95 -19.92 -5.13
CA GLU A 272 -16.20 -20.68 -5.14
C GLU A 272 -16.99 -20.43 -6.44
N ILE A 273 -16.87 -21.44 -7.30
CA ILE A 273 -17.67 -21.83 -8.48
C ILE A 273 -17.34 -21.11 -9.80
N SER A 274 -16.27 -21.56 -10.43
CA SER A 274 -16.25 -21.77 -11.89
C SER A 274 -16.21 -23.26 -12.18
N GLU A 275 -17.36 -23.89 -12.42
CA GLU A 275 -17.42 -25.16 -13.14
C GLU A 275 -17.36 -24.87 -14.65
N ASP A 276 -16.14 -24.99 -15.17
CA ASP A 276 -15.74 -25.58 -16.45
C ASP A 276 -16.57 -25.32 -17.71
N SER A 277 -15.93 -24.56 -18.61
CA SER A 277 -16.10 -24.75 -20.05
C SER A 277 -15.19 -25.89 -20.53
N GLU A 278 -15.76 -27.04 -20.86
CA GLU A 278 -15.17 -27.97 -21.83
C GLU A 278 -16.25 -28.50 -22.80
N ASP A 279 -15.80 -28.65 -24.04
CA ASP A 279 -16.54 -29.05 -25.23
C ASP A 279 -17.17 -30.45 -25.16
N SER A 280 -18.20 -30.61 -25.99
CA SER A 280 -18.75 -31.84 -26.61
C SER A 280 -19.84 -32.67 -25.90
N ASP A 281 -20.99 -32.68 -26.58
CA ASP A 281 -22.03 -33.70 -26.73
C ASP A 281 -22.27 -34.73 -25.60
N VAL A 282 -23.50 -34.73 -25.07
CA VAL A 282 -24.48 -35.83 -25.16
C VAL A 282 -25.76 -35.43 -24.42
N GLN A 283 -26.91 -35.59 -25.09
CA GLN A 283 -28.25 -35.50 -24.48
C GLN A 283 -28.34 -36.43 -23.26
N VAL A 284 -29.02 -36.02 -22.18
CA VAL A 284 -29.99 -36.84 -21.43
C VAL A 284 -30.64 -36.06 -20.27
N ASP A 285 -31.95 -35.96 -20.40
CA ASP A 285 -33.03 -36.12 -19.42
C ASP A 285 -33.16 -35.19 -18.18
N ARG A 286 -34.35 -34.59 -18.12
CA ARG A 286 -34.80 -33.61 -17.12
C ARG A 286 -35.47 -34.34 -15.95
N ARG A 287 -34.81 -34.41 -14.79
CA ARG A 287 -35.50 -34.45 -13.49
C ARG A 287 -34.73 -33.65 -12.45
N SER A 288 -35.28 -32.50 -12.07
CA SER A 288 -34.82 -31.69 -10.94
C SER A 288 -35.02 -32.44 -9.61
N PRO A 289 -34.02 -32.49 -8.71
CA PRO A 289 -34.26 -32.70 -7.30
C PRO A 289 -34.41 -31.36 -6.58
N THR A 290 -35.42 -31.25 -5.72
CA THR A 290 -35.69 -30.12 -4.85
C THR A 290 -34.50 -29.84 -3.92
N PRO A 291 -34.07 -28.57 -3.71
CA PRO A 291 -32.97 -28.26 -2.81
C PRO A 291 -33.36 -28.50 -1.34
N GLN A 292 -32.51 -29.20 -0.60
CA GLN A 292 -32.59 -29.22 0.86
C GLN A 292 -32.06 -27.90 1.45
N PRO A 293 -32.57 -27.45 2.61
CA PRO A 293 -32.16 -26.18 3.21
C PRO A 293 -30.71 -26.24 3.70
N LEU A 294 -29.90 -25.27 3.26
CA LEU A 294 -28.53 -25.06 3.71
C LEU A 294 -28.52 -24.77 5.21
N VAL A 295 -27.77 -25.57 5.97
CA VAL A 295 -27.42 -25.31 7.37
C VAL A 295 -26.46 -24.11 7.37
N TYR A 296 -26.88 -23.00 7.98
CA TYR A 296 -26.08 -21.78 8.08
C TYR A 296 -24.85 -22.04 8.98
N ASP A 297 -23.65 -21.89 8.41
CA ASP A 297 -22.38 -21.93 9.14
C ASP A 297 -22.02 -20.52 9.66
N PRO A 298 -22.06 -20.27 10.99
CA PRO A 298 -21.75 -18.97 11.56
C PRO A 298 -20.23 -18.71 11.70
N THR A 299 -19.36 -19.67 11.39
CA THR A 299 -17.91 -19.56 11.62
C THR A 299 -17.21 -18.43 10.83
N PRO A 300 -17.62 -18.08 9.59
CA PRO A 300 -17.04 -16.94 8.86
C PRO A 300 -17.35 -15.60 9.56
N ASP A 301 -18.54 -15.46 10.13
CA ASP A 301 -18.98 -14.23 10.79
C ASP A 301 -18.21 -13.97 12.09
N ILE A 302 -17.91 -15.02 12.86
CA ILE A 302 -17.17 -14.91 14.13
C ILE A 302 -15.74 -14.38 13.93
N ARG A 303 -15.08 -14.70 12.79
CA ARG A 303 -13.76 -14.16 12.42
C ARG A 303 -13.79 -12.64 12.22
N GLY A 304 -14.96 -12.08 11.88
CA GLY A 304 -15.20 -10.64 11.72
C GLY A 304 -15.62 -9.89 12.99
N TYR A 305 -15.98 -10.58 14.08
CA TYR A 305 -16.60 -9.95 15.25
C TYR A 305 -15.72 -8.87 15.89
N SER A 306 -16.35 -7.75 16.27
CA SER A 306 -15.77 -6.73 17.14
C SER A 306 -15.59 -7.25 18.57
N ALA A 307 -14.88 -6.51 19.43
CA ALA A 307 -14.73 -6.90 20.83
C ALA A 307 -16.07 -7.00 21.57
N VAL A 308 -17.05 -6.16 21.20
CA VAL A 308 -18.40 -6.16 21.78
C VAL A 308 -19.16 -7.40 21.33
N GLN A 309 -19.18 -7.68 20.03
CA GLN A 309 -19.83 -8.87 19.46
C GLN A 309 -19.23 -10.18 20.00
N LEU A 310 -17.92 -10.23 20.24
CA LEU A 310 -17.30 -11.38 20.89
C LEU A 310 -17.69 -11.53 22.36
N TYR A 311 -17.94 -10.43 23.08
CA TYR A 311 -18.46 -10.51 24.45
C TYR A 311 -19.94 -10.94 24.46
N GLU A 312 -20.74 -10.51 23.50
CA GLU A 312 -22.13 -10.95 23.32
C GLU A 312 -22.19 -12.44 22.99
N LEU A 313 -21.36 -12.90 22.04
CA LEU A 313 -21.21 -14.31 21.73
C LEU A 313 -20.76 -15.09 22.98
N PHE A 314 -19.73 -14.61 23.67
CA PHE A 314 -19.27 -15.24 24.91
C PHE A 314 -20.38 -15.37 25.93
N ASP A 315 -21.21 -14.34 26.14
CA ASP A 315 -22.33 -14.40 27.09
C ASP A 315 -23.36 -15.45 26.67
N LYS A 316 -23.65 -15.58 25.37
CA LYS A 316 -24.55 -16.62 24.82
C LYS A 316 -24.02 -18.03 25.03
N VAL A 317 -22.71 -18.26 24.85
CA VAL A 317 -22.10 -19.61 24.94
C VAL A 317 -21.47 -19.95 26.30
N LYS A 318 -21.43 -19.01 27.26
CA LYS A 318 -20.72 -19.16 28.54
C LYS A 318 -21.14 -20.38 29.35
N SER A 319 -22.44 -20.71 29.34
CA SER A 319 -23.00 -21.87 30.03
C SER A 319 -22.49 -23.20 29.43
N GLN A 320 -22.27 -23.22 28.12
CA GLN A 320 -21.71 -24.37 27.39
C GLN A 320 -20.21 -24.49 27.64
N LEU A 321 -19.49 -23.36 27.60
CA LEU A 321 -18.04 -23.30 27.90
C LEU A 321 -17.68 -23.83 29.29
N HIS A 322 -18.56 -23.66 30.28
CA HIS A 322 -18.36 -24.21 31.63
C HIS A 322 -18.26 -25.74 31.66
N LYS A 323 -18.73 -26.46 30.64
CA LYS A 323 -18.63 -27.92 30.53
C LYS A 323 -17.34 -28.39 29.83
N LEU A 324 -16.58 -27.46 29.27
CA LEU A 324 -15.42 -27.73 28.43
C LEU A 324 -14.10 -27.40 29.15
N PRO A 325 -12.97 -27.98 28.74
CA PRO A 325 -11.67 -27.65 29.30
C PRO A 325 -11.20 -26.23 28.93
N CYS A 326 -10.37 -25.65 29.79
CA CYS A 326 -9.77 -24.34 29.58
C CYS A 326 -8.90 -24.29 28.31
N HIS A 327 -8.82 -23.12 27.68
CA HIS A 327 -7.96 -22.88 26.49
C HIS A 327 -6.45 -23.10 26.77
N ASN A 328 -6.04 -23.06 28.03
CA ASN A 328 -4.67 -23.38 28.41
C ASN A 328 -4.57 -24.87 28.77
N PRO A 329 -3.85 -25.70 27.99
CA PRO A 329 -3.76 -27.14 28.24
C PRO A 329 -3.06 -27.50 29.56
N LYS A 330 -2.30 -26.57 30.14
CA LYS A 330 -1.65 -26.75 31.46
C LYS A 330 -2.60 -26.43 32.63
N CYS A 331 -3.83 -26.01 32.37
CA CYS A 331 -4.82 -25.74 33.40
C CYS A 331 -5.44 -27.05 33.89
N LYS A 332 -5.30 -27.35 35.19
CA LYS A 332 -5.87 -28.55 35.81
C LYS A 332 -7.40 -28.50 36.01
N SER A 333 -8.04 -27.38 35.66
CA SER A 333 -9.50 -27.25 35.77
C SER A 333 -10.18 -28.04 34.65
N LYS A 334 -11.16 -28.87 35.01
CA LYS A 334 -12.03 -29.56 34.04
C LYS A 334 -13.08 -28.63 33.40
N THR A 335 -13.19 -27.40 33.89
CA THR A 335 -14.18 -26.41 33.43
C THR A 335 -13.53 -25.10 33.02
N ALA A 336 -13.98 -24.53 31.90
CA ALA A 336 -13.50 -23.26 31.37
C ALA A 336 -14.33 -22.09 31.92
N SER A 337 -14.04 -21.71 33.17
CA SER A 337 -14.66 -20.52 33.77
C SER A 337 -13.85 -19.26 33.46
N TYR A 338 -14.47 -18.30 32.78
CA TYR A 338 -13.85 -17.03 32.36
C TYR A 338 -14.50 -15.81 33.02
N SER A 339 -13.71 -14.76 33.22
CA SER A 339 -14.16 -13.40 33.52
C SER A 339 -13.74 -12.44 32.41
N LYS A 340 -14.56 -11.45 32.09
CA LYS A 340 -14.20 -10.35 31.19
C LYS A 340 -13.11 -9.50 31.87
N ASP A 341 -11.96 -9.35 31.22
CA ASP A 341 -10.75 -8.72 31.77
C ASP A 341 -10.17 -7.66 30.80
N GLY A 342 -10.97 -7.25 29.80
CA GLY A 342 -10.60 -6.24 28.82
C GLY A 342 -11.37 -4.93 29.03
N GLY A 343 -10.75 -3.79 28.67
CA GLY A 343 -11.40 -2.48 28.68
C GLY A 343 -12.45 -2.31 27.56
N LYS A 344 -13.08 -1.13 27.49
CA LYS A 344 -14.25 -0.82 26.61
C LYS A 344 -14.11 -1.25 25.14
N ASN A 345 -12.89 -1.35 24.59
CA ASN A 345 -12.64 -1.70 23.19
C ASN A 345 -11.75 -2.95 23.00
N THR A 346 -11.48 -3.71 24.06
CA THR A 346 -10.55 -4.85 24.01
C THR A 346 -11.24 -6.11 24.50
N PHE A 347 -11.33 -7.11 23.63
CA PHE A 347 -11.78 -8.43 24.05
C PHE A 347 -10.66 -9.16 24.77
N ARG A 348 -10.91 -9.54 26.03
CA ARG A 348 -10.02 -10.36 26.83
C ARG A 348 -10.83 -11.16 27.84
N LEU A 349 -10.71 -12.48 27.77
CA LEU A 349 -11.28 -13.39 28.78
C LEU A 349 -10.16 -13.95 29.64
N LYS A 350 -10.28 -13.84 30.95
CA LYS A 350 -9.31 -14.38 31.90
C LYS A 350 -9.87 -15.63 32.55
N CYS A 351 -9.15 -16.74 32.49
CA CYS A 351 -9.54 -17.96 33.20
C CYS A 351 -9.50 -17.71 34.71
N LYS A 352 -10.59 -18.03 35.43
CA LYS A 352 -10.66 -17.87 36.88
C LYS A 352 -9.70 -18.78 37.65
N HIS A 353 -9.31 -19.91 37.05
CA HIS A 353 -8.42 -20.91 37.68
C HIS A 353 -6.94 -20.65 37.40
N CYS A 354 -6.51 -20.66 36.13
CA CYS A 354 -5.08 -20.49 35.79
C CYS A 354 -4.65 -19.05 35.51
N ARG A 355 -5.59 -18.09 35.55
CA ARG A 355 -5.38 -16.65 35.30
C ARG A 355 -4.83 -16.29 33.92
N LYS A 356 -4.62 -17.25 33.01
CA LYS A 356 -4.25 -17.00 31.62
C LYS A 356 -5.40 -16.34 30.87
N THR A 357 -5.00 -15.49 29.93
CA THR A 357 -5.91 -14.62 29.19
C THR A 357 -6.03 -15.07 27.74
N LEU A 358 -7.26 -15.08 27.26
CA LEU A 358 -7.64 -15.34 25.88
C LEU A 358 -7.93 -13.98 25.24
N ALA A 359 -7.03 -13.53 24.36
CA ALA A 359 -7.17 -12.29 23.61
C ALA A 359 -8.09 -12.48 22.38
N LYS A 360 -8.50 -11.38 21.74
CA LYS A 360 -9.45 -11.36 20.62
C LYS A 360 -9.25 -12.48 19.58
N GLY A 361 -8.10 -12.51 18.90
CA GLY A 361 -7.83 -13.49 17.84
C GLY A 361 -7.89 -14.93 18.35
N SER A 362 -7.22 -15.22 19.46
CA SER A 362 -7.26 -16.56 20.07
C SER A 362 -8.65 -16.94 20.60
N GLY A 363 -9.48 -15.96 20.98
CA GLY A 363 -10.87 -16.17 21.38
C GLY A 363 -11.77 -16.54 20.20
N GLN A 364 -11.59 -15.87 19.06
CA GLN A 364 -12.29 -16.19 17.81
C GLN A 364 -12.01 -17.62 17.38
N GLU A 365 -10.73 -17.98 17.24
CA GLU A 365 -10.33 -19.34 16.87
C GLU A 365 -10.80 -20.40 17.87
N ARG A 366 -10.81 -20.07 19.17
CA ARG A 366 -11.31 -21.00 20.19
C ARG A 366 -12.82 -21.22 20.07
N PHE A 367 -13.61 -20.19 19.77
CA PHE A 367 -15.06 -20.38 19.60
C PHE A 367 -15.39 -21.09 18.30
N ILE A 368 -14.72 -20.74 17.21
CA ILE A 368 -14.88 -21.39 15.91
C ILE A 368 -14.55 -22.88 16.01
N SER A 369 -13.39 -23.24 16.56
CA SER A 369 -13.01 -24.66 16.71
C SER A 369 -13.99 -25.46 17.56
N LEU A 370 -14.63 -24.83 18.56
CA LEU A 370 -15.65 -25.50 19.38
C LEU A 370 -16.99 -25.63 18.63
N ILE A 371 -17.32 -24.71 17.74
CA ILE A 371 -18.54 -24.79 16.90
C ILE A 371 -18.34 -25.85 15.81
N GLU A 372 -17.20 -25.84 15.13
CA GLU A 372 -16.84 -26.82 14.10
C GLU A 372 -16.77 -28.24 14.69
N ALA A 373 -16.32 -28.38 15.94
CA ALA A 373 -16.31 -29.65 16.65
C ALA A 373 -17.69 -30.08 17.19
N GLY A 374 -18.71 -29.21 17.11
CA GLY A 374 -20.03 -29.45 17.70
C GLY A 374 -20.06 -29.41 19.23
N ASP A 375 -19.00 -28.89 19.87
CA ASP A 375 -18.87 -28.77 21.33
C ASP A 375 -19.70 -27.62 21.90
N ILE A 376 -19.97 -26.58 21.08
CA ILE A 376 -20.89 -25.49 21.43
C ILE A 376 -21.80 -25.16 20.25
N GLU A 377 -23.08 -24.93 20.53
CA GLU A 377 -24.07 -24.49 19.55
C GLU A 377 -24.30 -22.98 19.67
N VAL A 378 -24.39 -22.30 18.52
CA VAL A 378 -24.61 -20.86 18.45
C VAL A 378 -25.83 -20.58 17.60
N ASP A 379 -26.91 -20.15 18.25
CA ASP A 379 -28.05 -19.57 17.56
C ASP A 379 -27.86 -18.05 17.41
N LEU A 380 -27.55 -17.62 16.18
CA LEU A 380 -27.39 -16.20 15.82
C LEU A 380 -28.70 -15.54 15.37
N THR A 381 -29.84 -16.25 15.38
CA THR A 381 -31.11 -15.76 14.83
C THR A 381 -31.94 -14.90 15.79
N SER A 382 -31.52 -14.71 17.04
CA SER A 382 -32.17 -13.78 17.98
C SER A 382 -31.23 -12.65 18.45
N PRO A 383 -31.72 -11.39 18.48
CA PRO A 383 -30.94 -10.20 18.78
C PRO A 383 -30.23 -10.24 20.14
#